data_AF-A0A7C2HDV0-F1
#
_entry.id   AF-A0A7C2HDV0-F1
#
_cell.length_a   1.000
_cell.length_b   1.000
_cell.length_c   1.000
_cell.angle_alpha   90.00
_cell.angle_beta   90.00
_cell.angle_gamma   90.00
#
_symmetry.space_group_name_H-M   'P 1'
#
loop_
_entity.id
_entity.type
_entity.pdbx_description
1 polymer ?
#
loop_
_entity_poly.entity_id
_entity_poly.type
_entity_poly.pdbx_seq_one_letter_code
_entity_poly.pdbx_strand_id
1 'polypeptide(L)'
;MRETGPLPRQPAEAMPAGFVDIHAHVLPGVDDGPMDEEQSLAMLEMARRHGTSVLVASPHANPFYTFDPARVEHLIDQLQRRAPSGLALIRGCDFHLTFHNVENALRFPADFAINGRCYLLMELSELTVFANTDSLWGRLEEAGLRIILTHPERNELLRQRMEVIERWVESGRYMQVTAGSLLGRFGAQAQRFCEQMLEAGLVHFVASDAHDLRRRPPRLDEAH
;
A
#
# COMPACT_ATOMS: atom_id res chain seq x y z
N MET A 1 -34.74 16.10 -5.96
CA MET A 1 -33.95 15.04 -6.63
C MET A 1 -33.07 15.70 -7.66
N ARG A 2 -31.75 15.81 -7.41
CA ARG A 2 -30.77 16.14 -8.44
C ARG A 2 -30.00 14.85 -8.69
N GLU A 3 -30.23 14.25 -9.85
CA GLU A 3 -29.47 13.10 -10.32
C GLU A 3 -28.02 13.54 -10.53
N THR A 4 -27.13 13.09 -9.65
CA THR A 4 -25.68 13.20 -9.87
C THR A 4 -25.29 12.07 -10.82
N GLY A 5 -25.39 12.34 -12.12
CA GLY A 5 -24.79 11.48 -13.14
C GLY A 5 -23.28 11.29 -12.88
N PRO A 6 -22.69 10.15 -13.29
CA PRO A 6 -21.27 9.90 -13.11
C PRO A 6 -20.46 11.03 -13.76
N LEU A 7 -19.47 11.54 -13.00
CA LEU A 7 -18.51 12.52 -13.51
C LEU A 7 -17.90 12.00 -14.82
N PRO A 8 -17.72 12.86 -15.83
CA PRO A 8 -17.12 12.46 -17.10
C PRO A 8 -15.75 11.83 -16.83
N ARG A 9 -15.53 10.61 -17.35
CA ARG A 9 -14.20 10.01 -17.37
C ARG A 9 -13.31 10.95 -18.19
N GLN A 10 -12.38 11.63 -17.54
CA GLN A 10 -11.28 12.28 -18.23
C GLN A 10 -10.61 11.21 -19.11
N PRO A 11 -10.21 11.54 -20.35
CA PRO A 11 -9.44 10.62 -21.17
C PRO A 11 -8.21 10.22 -20.34
N ALA A 12 -7.96 8.91 -20.24
CA ALA A 12 -6.76 8.44 -19.60
C ALA A 12 -5.57 9.00 -20.40
N GLU A 13 -4.87 10.00 -19.86
CA GLU A 13 -3.51 10.26 -20.30
C GLU A 13 -2.79 8.90 -20.29
N ALA A 14 -2.12 8.57 -21.40
CA ALA A 14 -1.47 7.28 -21.56
C ALA A 14 -0.56 7.05 -20.36
N MET A 15 -0.94 6.10 -19.50
CA MET A 15 -0.15 5.76 -18.33
C MET A 15 1.25 5.35 -18.82
N PRO A 16 2.33 5.95 -18.27
CA PRO A 16 3.67 5.62 -18.71
C PRO A 16 3.93 4.13 -18.55
N ALA A 17 4.43 3.48 -19.61
CA ALA A 17 4.78 2.06 -19.58
C ALA A 17 5.79 1.79 -18.46
N GLY A 18 5.53 0.77 -17.64
CA GLY A 18 6.37 0.41 -16.49
C GLY A 18 5.56 -0.24 -15.36
N PHE A 19 6.25 -0.55 -14.26
CA PHE A 19 5.61 -1.05 -13.06
C PHE A 19 4.81 0.05 -12.35
N VAL A 20 3.70 -0.35 -11.75
CA VAL A 20 2.94 0.45 -10.79
C VAL A 20 3.20 -0.14 -9.41
N ASP A 21 3.97 0.56 -8.59
CA ASP A 21 4.26 0.15 -7.22
C ASP A 21 3.22 0.76 -6.28
N ILE A 22 2.39 -0.08 -5.67
CA ILE A 22 1.23 0.39 -4.89
C ILE A 22 1.55 0.61 -3.40
N HIS A 23 2.75 0.29 -2.94
CA HIS A 23 3.11 0.38 -1.52
C HIS A 23 4.60 0.74 -1.39
N ALA A 24 4.89 1.96 -0.95
CA ALA A 24 6.25 2.40 -0.63
C ALA A 24 6.28 3.60 0.33
N HIS A 25 7.27 3.62 1.22
CA HIS A 25 7.54 4.66 2.20
C HIS A 25 8.70 5.51 1.69
N VAL A 26 8.34 6.52 0.87
CA VAL A 26 9.31 7.36 0.14
C VAL A 26 9.24 8.84 0.53
N LEU A 27 8.37 9.20 1.48
CA LEU A 27 8.20 10.59 1.90
C LEU A 27 9.11 10.91 3.08
N PRO A 28 9.79 12.06 3.08
CA PRO A 28 10.78 12.37 4.09
C PRO A 28 10.17 12.72 5.43
N GLY A 29 10.62 12.05 6.50
CA GLY A 29 10.36 12.45 7.88
C GLY A 29 8.89 12.39 8.32
N VAL A 30 8.10 11.49 7.73
CA VAL A 30 6.71 11.23 8.13
C VAL A 30 6.53 9.88 8.82
N ASP A 31 7.42 8.93 8.56
CA ASP A 31 7.45 7.61 9.17
C ASP A 31 8.89 7.04 9.23
N ASP A 32 9.05 5.73 9.19
CA ASP A 32 10.32 5.00 9.22
C ASP A 32 10.96 4.79 7.82
N GLY A 33 10.46 5.48 6.80
CA GLY A 33 11.10 5.61 5.50
C GLY A 33 12.28 6.60 5.49
N PRO A 34 12.48 7.38 4.41
CA PRO A 34 13.62 8.28 4.30
C PRO A 34 13.56 9.41 5.32
N MET A 35 14.73 9.80 5.84
CA MET A 35 14.84 10.88 6.82
C MET A 35 14.73 12.27 6.20
N ASP A 36 15.15 12.41 4.94
CA ASP A 36 15.28 13.67 4.25
C ASP A 36 14.94 13.55 2.75
N GLU A 37 14.82 14.71 2.12
CA GLU A 37 14.44 14.81 0.71
C GLU A 37 15.50 14.19 -0.22
N GLU A 38 16.79 14.24 0.15
CA GLU A 38 17.87 13.66 -0.67
C GLU A 38 17.73 12.14 -0.74
N GLN A 39 17.49 11.48 0.39
CA GLN A 39 17.21 10.05 0.45
C GLN A 39 15.97 9.68 -0.34
N SER A 40 14.90 10.48 -0.20
CA SER A 40 13.65 10.29 -0.92
C SER A 40 13.89 10.33 -2.44
N LEU A 41 14.58 11.36 -2.95
CA LEU A 41 14.89 11.50 -4.37
C LEU A 41 15.78 10.37 -4.89
N ALA A 42 16.75 9.92 -4.10
CA ALA A 42 17.57 8.77 -4.46
C ALA A 42 16.74 7.48 -4.58
N MET A 43 15.72 7.29 -3.72
CA MET A 43 14.79 6.17 -3.82
C MET A 43 13.94 6.27 -5.09
N LEU A 44 13.45 7.46 -5.43
CA LEU A 44 12.67 7.69 -6.66
C LEU A 44 13.50 7.43 -7.93
N GLU A 45 14.76 7.88 -7.95
CA GLU A 45 15.71 7.60 -9.03
C GLU A 45 15.94 6.09 -9.18
N MET A 46 16.13 5.38 -8.07
CA MET A 46 16.25 3.92 -8.09
C MET A 46 14.99 3.28 -8.65
N ALA A 47 13.81 3.62 -8.14
CA ALA A 47 12.54 3.07 -8.62
C ALA A 47 12.39 3.26 -10.13
N ARG A 48 12.62 4.48 -10.62
CA ARG A 48 12.48 4.82 -12.03
C ARG A 48 13.48 4.10 -12.92
N ARG A 49 14.75 4.02 -12.50
CA ARG A 49 15.81 3.29 -13.20
C ARG A 49 15.47 1.81 -13.35
N HIS A 50 14.73 1.26 -12.40
CA HIS A 50 14.31 -0.14 -12.37
C HIS A 50 12.88 -0.37 -12.89
N GLY A 51 12.36 0.58 -13.67
CA GLY A 51 11.16 0.39 -14.48
C GLY A 51 9.85 0.78 -13.81
N THR A 52 9.86 1.28 -12.57
CA THR A 52 8.67 1.86 -11.95
C THR A 52 8.30 3.18 -12.63
N SER A 53 7.06 3.29 -13.09
CA SER A 53 6.53 4.50 -13.74
C SER A 53 5.48 5.20 -12.87
N VAL A 54 4.85 4.47 -11.96
CA VAL A 54 3.93 5.01 -10.95
C VAL A 54 4.29 4.43 -9.60
N LEU A 55 4.40 5.28 -8.58
CA LEU A 55 4.71 4.88 -7.21
C LEU A 55 3.73 5.53 -6.25
N VAL A 56 3.01 4.69 -5.50
CA VAL A 56 2.10 5.14 -4.45
C VAL A 56 2.92 5.36 -3.19
N ALA A 57 3.04 6.62 -2.77
CA ALA A 57 3.65 7.01 -1.51
C ALA A 57 2.63 6.79 -0.38
N SER A 58 2.85 5.74 0.41
CA SER A 58 1.89 5.20 1.38
C SER A 58 2.48 5.20 2.80
N PRO A 59 2.73 6.38 3.39
CA PRO A 59 3.30 6.41 4.73
C PRO A 59 2.34 5.81 5.76
N HIS A 60 2.89 5.40 6.90
CA HIS A 60 2.10 4.76 7.94
C HIS A 60 1.02 5.68 8.54
N ALA A 61 -0.16 5.10 8.78
CA ALA A 61 -1.14 5.58 9.75
C ALA A 61 -1.24 4.57 10.89
N ASN A 62 -0.43 4.72 11.94
CA ASN A 62 -0.33 3.75 13.02
C ASN A 62 -0.13 4.45 14.39
N PRO A 63 -0.04 3.72 15.52
CA PRO A 63 0.10 4.33 16.85
C PRO A 63 1.37 5.19 17.04
N PHE A 64 2.40 5.02 16.22
CA PHE A 64 3.66 5.76 16.29
C PHE A 64 3.70 6.94 15.31
N TYR A 65 2.99 6.83 14.18
CA TYR A 65 2.97 7.82 13.11
C TYR A 65 1.54 8.28 12.84
N THR A 66 1.28 9.55 13.17
CA THR A 66 0.01 10.20 12.83
C THR A 66 0.00 10.55 11.36
N PHE A 67 -1.01 10.03 10.65
CA PHE A 67 -1.21 10.34 9.24
C PHE A 67 -1.95 11.65 9.06
N ASP A 68 -1.41 12.52 8.20
CA ASP A 68 -1.99 13.79 7.80
C ASP A 68 -2.03 13.84 6.26
N PRO A 69 -3.21 13.68 5.64
CA PRO A 69 -3.33 13.64 4.19
C PRO A 69 -2.85 14.94 3.52
N ALA A 70 -3.09 16.10 4.13
CA ALA A 70 -2.68 17.38 3.56
C ALA A 70 -1.15 17.55 3.59
N ARG A 71 -0.50 17.12 4.67
CA ARG A 71 0.97 17.07 4.75
C ARG A 71 1.55 16.10 3.72
N VAL A 72 0.93 14.94 3.54
CA VAL A 72 1.36 13.93 2.55
C VAL A 72 1.25 14.47 1.13
N GLU A 73 0.12 15.07 0.75
CA GLU A 73 -0.05 15.69 -0.58
C GLU A 73 0.98 16.81 -0.82
N HIS A 74 1.22 17.64 0.20
CA HIS A 74 2.24 18.69 0.10
C HIS A 74 3.65 18.15 -0.17
N LEU A 75 4.04 17.07 0.52
CA LEU A 75 5.35 16.42 0.31
C LEU A 75 5.44 15.75 -1.06
N ILE A 76 4.36 15.12 -1.52
CA ILE A 76 4.27 14.55 -2.87
C ILE A 76 4.47 15.65 -3.92
N ASP A 77 3.78 16.78 -3.80
CA ASP A 77 3.94 17.91 -4.72
C ASP A 77 5.37 18.45 -4.76
N GLN A 78 6.04 18.50 -3.59
CA GLN A 78 7.43 18.92 -3.50
C GLN A 78 8.37 17.93 -4.20
N LEU A 79 8.27 16.64 -3.88
CA LEU A 79 9.11 15.60 -4.44
C LEU A 79 8.86 15.42 -5.95
N GLN A 80 7.61 15.47 -6.40
CA GLN A 80 7.24 15.24 -7.79
C GLN A 80 7.90 16.25 -8.74
N ARG A 81 8.11 17.50 -8.29
CA ARG A 81 8.82 18.54 -9.07
C ARG A 81 10.29 18.21 -9.33
N ARG A 82 10.88 17.34 -8.51
CA ARG A 82 12.29 16.94 -8.56
C ARG A 82 12.48 15.46 -8.88
N ALA A 83 11.39 14.71 -8.96
CA ALA A 83 11.39 13.30 -9.32
C ALA A 83 11.91 13.09 -10.74
N PRO A 84 12.51 11.94 -11.03
CA PRO A 84 12.97 11.63 -12.38
C PRO A 84 11.81 11.60 -13.37
N SER A 85 12.09 12.00 -14.62
CA SER A 85 11.07 12.07 -15.67
C SER A 85 10.40 10.71 -15.92
N GLY A 86 9.07 10.73 -16.05
CA GLY A 86 8.28 9.52 -16.29
C GLY A 86 8.00 8.68 -15.03
N LEU A 87 8.29 9.20 -13.84
CA LEU A 87 7.79 8.66 -12.57
C LEU A 87 6.67 9.57 -12.03
N ALA A 88 5.50 9.00 -11.79
CA ALA A 88 4.39 9.66 -11.11
C ALA A 88 4.28 9.19 -9.66
N LEU A 89 4.19 10.13 -8.73
CA LEU A 89 3.90 9.90 -7.33
C LEU A 89 2.41 10.05 -7.07
N ILE A 90 1.83 9.10 -6.36
CA ILE A 90 0.42 9.08 -6.01
C ILE A 90 0.28 8.96 -4.49
N ARG A 91 -0.67 9.68 -3.89
CA ARG A 91 -0.95 9.52 -2.46
C ARG A 91 -1.54 8.13 -2.18
N GLY A 92 -1.04 7.49 -1.14
CA GLY A 92 -1.68 6.41 -0.43
C GLY A 92 -1.55 6.59 1.08
N CYS A 93 -1.83 5.53 1.80
CA CYS A 93 -1.69 5.42 3.25
C CYS A 93 -1.52 3.95 3.55
N ASP A 94 -0.47 3.57 4.29
CA ASP A 94 -0.40 2.23 4.87
C ASP A 94 -1.17 2.22 6.19
N PHE A 95 -2.44 1.84 6.11
CA PHE A 95 -3.42 2.05 7.16
C PHE A 95 -3.38 0.89 8.17
N HIS A 96 -2.95 1.17 9.39
CA HIS A 96 -3.01 0.16 10.44
C HIS A 96 -4.43 0.05 10.99
N LEU A 97 -4.97 -1.17 11.10
CA LEU A 97 -6.31 -1.42 11.62
C LEU A 97 -6.37 -1.10 13.13
N THR A 98 -6.74 0.15 13.46
CA THR A 98 -7.00 0.61 14.83
C THR A 98 -8.38 1.23 14.92
N PHE A 99 -8.98 1.24 16.11
CA PHE A 99 -10.29 1.87 16.31
C PHE A 99 -10.30 3.33 15.87
N HIS A 100 -9.28 4.10 16.25
CA HIS A 100 -9.14 5.51 15.88
C HIS A 100 -9.07 5.71 14.36
N ASN A 101 -8.23 4.93 13.68
CA ASN A 101 -8.10 5.01 12.24
C ASN A 101 -9.42 4.63 11.53
N VAL A 102 -10.10 3.58 12.01
CA VAL A 102 -11.39 3.16 11.45
C VAL A 102 -12.44 4.27 11.59
N GLU A 103 -12.54 4.91 12.76
CA GLU A 103 -13.47 6.04 12.95
C GLU A 103 -13.18 7.19 11.98
N ASN A 104 -11.91 7.53 11.78
CA ASN A 104 -11.52 8.58 10.83
C ASN A 104 -11.84 8.18 9.38
N ALA A 105 -11.51 6.95 8.97
CA ALA A 105 -11.78 6.47 7.61
C ALA A 105 -13.28 6.35 7.30
N LEU A 106 -14.13 6.05 8.28
CA LEU A 106 -15.58 6.06 8.08
C LEU A 106 -16.14 7.47 7.86
N ARG A 107 -15.47 8.50 8.40
CA ARG A 107 -15.85 9.91 8.20
C ARG A 107 -15.25 10.50 6.93
N PHE A 108 -14.01 10.13 6.61
CA PHE A 108 -13.21 10.69 5.52
C PHE A 108 -12.50 9.58 4.73
N PRO A 109 -13.23 8.70 4.01
CA PRO A 109 -12.63 7.53 3.36
C PRO A 109 -11.58 7.89 2.30
N ALA A 110 -11.80 8.99 1.56
CA ALA A 110 -10.87 9.43 0.51
C ALA A 110 -9.50 9.88 1.07
N ASP A 111 -9.42 10.26 2.34
CA ASP A 111 -8.16 10.72 2.95
C ASP A 111 -7.15 9.57 3.07
N PHE A 112 -7.63 8.32 3.19
CA PHE A 112 -6.80 7.13 3.35
C PHE A 112 -6.70 6.29 2.08
N ALA A 113 -7.67 6.43 1.16
CA ALA A 113 -7.67 5.67 -0.08
C ALA A 113 -6.58 6.15 -1.05
N ILE A 114 -6.01 5.21 -1.80
CA ILE A 114 -5.08 5.47 -2.90
C ILE A 114 -5.71 6.46 -3.88
N ASN A 115 -5.01 7.56 -4.11
CA ASN A 115 -5.41 8.66 -4.98
C ASN A 115 -6.81 9.22 -4.66
N GLY A 116 -7.25 9.13 -3.40
CA GLY A 116 -8.58 9.56 -2.98
C GLY A 116 -9.73 8.79 -3.61
N ARG A 117 -9.47 7.59 -4.14
CA ARG A 117 -10.49 6.75 -4.79
C ARG A 117 -11.10 5.79 -3.77
N CYS A 118 -10.96 4.48 -3.99
CA CYS A 118 -11.59 3.48 -3.16
C CYS A 118 -10.66 2.41 -2.61
N TYR A 119 -9.44 2.25 -3.13
CA TYR A 119 -8.54 1.22 -2.63
C TYR A 119 -7.81 1.67 -1.37
N LEU A 120 -7.91 0.90 -0.29
CA LEU A 120 -7.24 1.15 0.99
C LEU A 120 -6.22 0.05 1.24
N LEU A 121 -4.93 0.42 1.34
CA LEU A 121 -3.91 -0.48 1.86
C LEU A 121 -4.12 -0.63 3.36
N MET A 122 -4.22 -1.86 3.83
CA MET A 122 -4.61 -2.20 5.19
C MET A 122 -3.56 -3.10 5.81
N GLU A 123 -2.86 -2.61 6.82
CA GLU A 123 -1.94 -3.38 7.65
C GLU A 123 -2.65 -3.87 8.91
N LEU A 124 -2.40 -5.13 9.28
CA LEU A 124 -2.85 -5.70 10.56
C LEU A 124 -1.71 -5.77 11.56
N SER A 125 -2.04 -5.62 12.84
CA SER A 125 -1.08 -5.73 13.93
C SER A 125 -0.40 -7.11 13.93
N GLU A 126 0.93 -7.10 14.09
CA GLU A 126 1.72 -8.32 14.29
C GLU A 126 1.38 -9.04 15.59
N LEU A 127 0.87 -8.31 16.59
CA LEU A 127 0.58 -8.85 17.92
C LEU A 127 -0.82 -9.46 18.02
N THR A 128 -1.80 -8.93 17.27
CA THR A 128 -3.20 -9.34 17.41
C THR A 128 -3.99 -9.09 16.14
N VAL A 129 -4.65 -10.13 15.64
CA VAL A 129 -5.75 -10.02 14.68
C VAL A 129 -7.05 -10.01 15.47
N PHE A 130 -7.82 -8.93 15.39
CA PHE A 130 -9.07 -8.81 16.14
C PHE A 130 -10.11 -9.83 15.65
N ALA A 131 -10.85 -10.43 16.59
CA ALA A 131 -11.93 -11.36 16.23
C ALA A 131 -13.04 -10.69 15.38
N ASN A 132 -13.18 -9.37 15.48
CA ASN A 132 -14.16 -8.58 14.73
C ASN A 132 -13.57 -7.91 13.47
N THR A 133 -12.38 -8.30 12.99
CA THR A 133 -11.78 -7.74 11.76
C THR A 133 -12.75 -7.77 10.58
N ASP A 134 -13.45 -8.88 10.36
CA ASP A 134 -14.44 -9.01 9.28
C ASP A 134 -15.55 -7.94 9.35
N SER A 135 -16.03 -7.64 10.55
CA SER A 135 -17.08 -6.62 10.77
C SER A 135 -16.54 -5.20 10.59
N LEU A 136 -15.31 -4.93 11.03
CA LEU A 136 -14.67 -3.62 10.83
C LEU A 136 -14.44 -3.34 9.34
N TRP A 137 -13.95 -4.34 8.60
CA TRP A 137 -13.76 -4.23 7.16
C TRP A 137 -15.08 -4.06 6.43
N GLY A 138 -16.14 -4.78 6.82
CA GLY A 138 -17.49 -4.58 6.26
C GLY A 138 -17.98 -3.14 6.37
N ARG A 139 -17.76 -2.47 7.51
CA ARG A 139 -18.13 -1.05 7.68
C ARG A 139 -17.33 -0.12 6.77
N LEU A 140 -16.03 -0.37 6.60
CA LEU A 140 -15.19 0.40 5.68
C LEU A 140 -15.63 0.18 4.22
N GLU A 141 -15.99 -1.04 3.87
CA GLU A 141 -16.51 -1.41 2.55
C GLU A 141 -17.86 -0.74 2.26
N GLU A 142 -18.77 -0.68 3.25
CA GLU A 142 -20.01 0.09 3.19
C GLU A 142 -19.77 1.60 3.00
N ALA A 143 -18.67 2.13 3.55
CA ALA A 143 -18.22 3.50 3.33
C ALA A 143 -17.56 3.72 1.95
N GLY A 144 -17.50 2.70 1.09
CA GLY A 144 -17.03 2.78 -0.29
C GLY A 144 -15.57 2.38 -0.49
N LEU A 145 -14.90 1.88 0.56
CA LEU A 145 -13.51 1.41 0.47
C LEU A 145 -13.42 -0.03 -0.03
N ARG A 146 -12.26 -0.39 -0.59
CA ARG A 146 -11.89 -1.70 -1.11
C ARG A 146 -10.57 -2.08 -0.47
N ILE A 147 -10.60 -3.09 0.38
CA ILE A 147 -9.47 -3.45 1.22
C ILE A 147 -8.42 -4.22 0.42
N ILE A 148 -7.18 -3.75 0.48
CA ILE A 148 -5.98 -4.46 0.05
C ILE A 148 -5.18 -4.76 1.33
N LEU A 149 -5.18 -6.00 1.79
CA LEU A 149 -4.37 -6.41 2.94
C LEU A 149 -2.89 -6.40 2.53
N THR A 150 -2.08 -5.62 3.22
CA THR A 150 -0.64 -5.49 2.97
C THR A 150 0.14 -6.59 3.67
N HIS A 151 1.08 -7.16 2.93
CA HIS A 151 2.07 -8.16 3.32
C HIS A 151 1.61 -9.20 4.37
N PRO A 152 0.50 -9.95 4.12
CA PRO A 152 0.02 -10.95 5.06
C PRO A 152 1.05 -12.05 5.34
N GLU A 153 2.00 -12.28 4.42
CA GLU A 153 3.09 -13.24 4.62
C GLU A 153 4.01 -12.87 5.78
N ARG A 154 4.10 -11.58 6.13
CA ARG A 154 4.96 -11.09 7.20
C ARG A 154 4.31 -11.30 8.56
N ASN A 155 2.98 -11.39 8.61
CA ASN A 155 2.22 -11.56 9.85
C ASN A 155 2.20 -13.04 10.31
N GLU A 156 2.81 -13.32 11.46
CA GLU A 156 2.95 -14.70 11.96
C GLU A 156 1.61 -15.38 12.27
N LEU A 157 0.62 -14.61 12.74
CA LEU A 157 -0.72 -15.12 13.05
C LEU A 157 -1.48 -15.51 11.78
N LEU A 158 -1.30 -14.76 10.69
CA LEU A 158 -1.91 -15.07 9.40
C LEU A 158 -1.22 -16.24 8.70
N ARG A 159 0.10 -16.40 8.86
CA ARG A 159 0.83 -17.56 8.31
C ARG A 159 0.29 -18.91 8.78
N GLN A 160 -0.41 -18.93 9.94
CA GLN A 160 -1.02 -20.13 10.50
C GLN A 160 -2.51 -20.29 10.14
N ARG A 161 -3.07 -19.35 9.35
CA ARG A 161 -4.51 -19.22 9.11
C ARG A 161 -4.81 -18.92 7.64
N MET A 162 -4.29 -19.74 6.73
CA MET A 162 -4.51 -19.58 5.28
C MET A 162 -6.00 -19.54 4.93
N GLU A 163 -6.82 -20.33 5.62
CA GLU A 163 -8.27 -20.40 5.46
C GLU A 163 -8.97 -19.06 5.72
N VAL A 164 -8.39 -18.20 6.55
CA VAL A 164 -8.91 -16.85 6.79
C VAL A 164 -8.63 -15.95 5.59
N ILE A 165 -7.44 -16.07 5.00
CA ILE A 165 -7.06 -15.32 3.80
C ILE A 165 -7.93 -15.76 2.61
N GLU A 166 -8.12 -17.06 2.41
CA GLU A 166 -9.01 -17.62 1.38
C GLU A 166 -10.42 -17.02 1.49
N ARG A 167 -11.02 -17.04 2.68
CA ARG A 167 -12.33 -16.43 2.94
C ARG A 167 -12.38 -14.94 2.62
N TRP A 168 -11.29 -14.20 2.90
CA TRP A 168 -11.21 -12.77 2.59
C TRP A 168 -11.16 -12.52 1.09
N VAL A 169 -10.39 -13.31 0.36
CA VAL A 169 -10.34 -13.26 -1.11
C VAL A 169 -11.69 -13.61 -1.72
N GLU A 170 -12.34 -14.67 -1.25
CA GLU A 170 -13.70 -15.07 -1.66
C GLU A 170 -14.74 -13.97 -1.41
N SER A 171 -14.54 -13.16 -0.37
CA SER A 171 -15.39 -12.02 -0.03
C SER A 171 -15.07 -10.76 -0.86
N GLY A 172 -14.16 -10.85 -1.84
CA GLY A 172 -13.81 -9.77 -2.76
C GLY A 172 -12.74 -8.80 -2.25
N ARG A 173 -11.92 -9.22 -1.28
CA ARG A 173 -10.80 -8.45 -0.73
C ARG A 173 -9.50 -8.86 -1.40
N TYR A 174 -8.55 -7.94 -1.46
CA TYR A 174 -7.32 -8.13 -2.20
C TYR A 174 -6.13 -8.34 -1.28
N MET A 175 -5.11 -9.04 -1.78
CA MET A 175 -3.87 -9.31 -1.04
C MET A 175 -2.69 -8.72 -1.80
N GLN A 176 -1.85 -7.98 -1.10
CA GLN A 176 -0.57 -7.50 -1.59
C GLN A 176 0.56 -8.22 -0.85
N VAL A 177 1.46 -8.89 -1.55
CA VAL A 177 2.69 -9.47 -0.96
C VAL A 177 3.90 -8.60 -1.26
N THR A 178 4.87 -8.57 -0.37
CA THR A 178 6.08 -7.75 -0.55
C THR A 178 7.08 -8.46 -1.46
N ALA A 179 7.61 -7.76 -2.47
CA ALA A 179 8.61 -8.29 -3.41
C ALA A 179 9.82 -8.90 -2.69
N GLY A 180 10.29 -8.22 -1.63
CA GLY A 180 11.38 -8.73 -0.80
C GLY A 180 11.09 -10.07 -0.11
N SER A 181 9.82 -10.38 0.20
CA SER A 181 9.43 -11.64 0.83
C SER A 181 9.58 -12.81 -0.13
N LEU A 182 9.22 -12.62 -1.41
CA LEU A 182 9.45 -13.61 -2.49
C LEU A 182 10.93 -13.94 -2.69
N LEU A 183 11.80 -12.98 -2.39
CA LEU A 183 13.25 -13.12 -2.49
C LEU A 183 13.92 -13.58 -1.19
N GLY A 184 13.13 -13.93 -0.16
CA GLY A 184 13.63 -14.41 1.12
C GLY A 184 14.21 -13.33 2.05
N ARG A 185 14.07 -12.04 1.73
CA ARG A 185 14.61 -10.93 2.55
C ARG A 185 13.93 -10.79 3.91
N PHE A 186 12.68 -11.25 4.02
CA PHE A 186 11.93 -11.32 5.27
C PHE A 186 11.94 -12.73 5.90
N GLY A 187 12.89 -13.57 5.49
CA GLY A 187 13.11 -14.90 6.04
C GLY A 187 12.34 -16.01 5.31
N ALA A 188 12.81 -17.24 5.50
CA ALA A 188 12.31 -18.41 4.77
C ALA A 188 10.84 -18.73 5.03
N GLN A 189 10.28 -18.36 6.19
CA GLN A 189 8.87 -18.57 6.49
C GLN A 189 7.96 -17.63 5.68
N ALA A 190 8.32 -16.36 5.57
CA ALA A 190 7.58 -15.39 4.75
C ALA A 190 7.65 -15.78 3.26
N GLN A 191 8.84 -16.17 2.78
CA GLN A 191 9.01 -16.64 1.39
C GLN A 191 8.12 -17.83 1.05
N ARG A 192 8.17 -18.90 1.86
CA ARG A 192 7.33 -20.08 1.63
C ARG A 192 5.85 -19.75 1.67
N PHE A 193 5.44 -18.85 2.57
CA PHE A 193 4.04 -18.46 2.65
C PHE A 193 3.61 -17.63 1.43
N CYS A 194 4.47 -16.74 0.91
CA CYS A 194 4.21 -16.09 -0.39
C CYS A 194 4.02 -17.10 -1.51
N GLU A 195 4.89 -18.10 -1.62
CA GLU A 195 4.81 -19.16 -2.64
C GLU A 195 3.49 -19.92 -2.52
N GLN A 196 3.09 -20.30 -1.30
CA GLN A 196 1.79 -20.94 -1.04
C GLN A 196 0.61 -20.05 -1.46
N MET A 197 0.63 -18.76 -1.12
CA MET A 197 -0.43 -17.83 -1.50
C MET A 197 -0.50 -17.65 -3.03
N LEU A 198 0.64 -17.62 -3.72
CA LEU A 198 0.72 -17.55 -5.18
C LEU A 198 0.15 -18.81 -5.84
N GLU A 199 0.58 -19.99 -5.37
CA GLU A 199 0.08 -21.29 -5.85
C GLU A 199 -1.43 -21.44 -5.66
N ALA A 200 -1.96 -20.92 -4.55
CA ALA A 200 -3.39 -20.89 -4.26
C ALA A 200 -4.17 -19.79 -5.01
N GLY A 201 -3.50 -18.91 -5.77
CA GLY A 201 -4.13 -17.83 -6.51
C GLY A 201 -4.71 -16.72 -5.63
N LEU A 202 -4.17 -16.52 -4.42
CA LEU A 202 -4.67 -15.55 -3.43
C LEU A 202 -4.01 -14.17 -3.54
N VAL A 203 -2.87 -14.07 -4.22
CA VAL A 203 -2.13 -12.82 -4.39
C VAL A 203 -2.69 -12.00 -5.55
N HIS A 204 -2.96 -10.73 -5.29
CA HIS A 204 -3.49 -9.79 -6.28
C HIS A 204 -2.45 -8.74 -6.70
N PHE A 205 -1.56 -8.37 -5.78
CA PHE A 205 -0.54 -7.37 -6.00
C PHE A 205 0.81 -7.83 -5.44
N VAL A 206 1.88 -7.43 -6.12
CA VAL A 206 3.23 -7.43 -5.58
C VAL A 206 3.67 -5.97 -5.50
N ALA A 207 4.14 -5.54 -4.33
CA ALA A 207 4.61 -4.18 -4.09
C ALA A 207 5.98 -4.19 -3.42
N SER A 208 6.76 -3.12 -3.56
CA SER A 208 8.11 -3.09 -3.01
C SER A 208 8.12 -2.99 -1.50
N ASP A 209 7.16 -2.24 -0.93
CA ASP A 209 7.11 -1.91 0.49
C ASP A 209 8.47 -1.33 0.95
N ALA A 210 8.99 -0.45 0.09
CA ALA A 210 10.32 0.12 0.18
C ALA A 210 10.40 1.19 1.27
N HIS A 211 11.54 1.28 1.95
CA HIS A 211 11.80 2.25 3.03
C HIS A 211 13.17 2.93 2.90
N ASP A 212 14.13 2.28 2.21
CA ASP A 212 15.49 2.80 2.08
C ASP A 212 16.16 2.25 0.80
N LEU A 213 17.43 2.58 0.55
CA LEU A 213 18.15 2.14 -0.66
C LEU A 213 18.86 0.78 -0.54
N ARG A 214 18.82 0.14 0.63
CA ARG A 214 19.72 -0.97 0.99
C ARG A 214 18.97 -2.21 1.47
N ARG A 215 18.22 -2.08 2.57
CA ARG A 215 17.48 -3.17 3.22
C ARG A 215 16.13 -3.39 2.55
N ARG A 216 15.39 -2.31 2.26
CA ARG A 216 14.07 -2.37 1.60
C ARG A 216 14.05 -1.40 0.39
N PRO A 217 14.75 -1.74 -0.70
CA PRO A 217 14.84 -0.88 -1.89
C PRO A 217 13.57 -0.91 -2.74
N PRO A 218 13.23 0.20 -3.43
CA PRO A 218 12.07 0.27 -4.35
C PRO A 218 12.37 -0.47 -5.66
N ARG A 219 12.38 -1.80 -5.60
CA ARG A 219 12.83 -2.71 -6.65
C ARG A 219 11.79 -3.80 -6.90
N LEU A 220 10.86 -3.53 -7.82
CA LEU A 220 9.87 -4.52 -8.27
C LEU A 220 10.41 -5.46 -9.36
N ASP A 221 11.39 -5.00 -10.14
CA ASP A 221 12.05 -5.76 -11.20
C ASP A 221 12.70 -7.06 -10.73
N GLU A 222 13.02 -7.17 -9.44
CA GLU A 222 13.63 -8.37 -8.87
C GLU A 222 12.62 -9.49 -8.60
N ALA A 223 11.32 -9.20 -8.56
CA ALA A 223 10.25 -10.14 -8.20
C ALA A 223 9.20 -10.34 -9.31
N HIS A 224 9.53 -9.96 -10.56
CA HIS A 224 8.69 -10.18 -11.74
C HIS A 224 8.96 -11.54 -12.39
#